data_AF-A0A6B2L8D1-F1
#
_entry.id   AF-A0A6B2L8D1-F1
#
_cell.length_a   1.000
_cell.length_b   1.000
_cell.length_c   1.000
_cell.angle_alpha   90.00
_cell.angle_beta   90.00
_cell.angle_gamma   90.00
#
_symmetry.space_group_name_H-M   'P 1'
#
loop_
_entity.id
_entity.type
_entity.pdbx_description
1 polymer ?
#
loop_
_entity_poly.entity_id
_entity_poly.type
_entity_poly.pdbx_seq_one_letter_code
_entity_poly.pdbx_strand_id
1 'polypeptide(L)'
;MVPTHPVVLIPGFVTTRLERWAGDACGENMFGESIWGDLSMVKLMIKNTSCWVNHMALDIGTGMDPEGVKLRPVEGLHGIDYLFPSFWVWAKLIKNLGELGYDPTNLHGATFDWRMAPNNNEKRDHYFTNLAVKIETMVKKNSEEEPFNSTHLNKAVIITHSMGSNVFYYFLKWTEKHKNPAWTDTYIQAWVNIGGALLGSMKGYSTLLSGEMKDSAELESVRTYVADKFVTPTDRLNLFRSWTSVASLLPKGGNLVWGDQTSAPDDLAGDSESYKDLISLPDKNMTTEAALEFLWGVLAKDKIGDQVQRNINKWFSFGMATEKTGFEFESGSIFQDPKFWTNPLGAW
;
A
#
# COMPACT_ATOMS: atom_id res chain seq x y z
N MET A 1 -1.41 -22.07 24.85
CA MET A 1 -1.52 -20.67 25.30
C MET A 1 -2.86 -20.17 24.78
N VAL A 2 -3.63 -19.40 25.56
CA VAL A 2 -4.90 -18.82 25.07
C VAL A 2 -4.56 -17.41 24.55
N PRO A 3 -4.86 -17.08 23.28
CA PRO A 3 -4.65 -15.73 22.76
C PRO A 3 -5.50 -14.70 23.51
N THR A 4 -4.86 -13.64 24.01
CA THR A 4 -5.55 -12.56 24.74
C THR A 4 -6.02 -11.44 23.81
N HIS A 5 -5.11 -10.91 22.99
CA HIS A 5 -5.40 -9.82 22.06
C HIS A 5 -5.75 -10.34 20.67
N PRO A 6 -6.83 -9.84 20.04
CA PRO A 6 -7.09 -10.15 18.64
C PRO A 6 -6.01 -9.51 17.76
N VAL A 7 -5.64 -10.19 16.67
CA VAL A 7 -4.59 -9.77 15.75
C VAL A 7 -5.18 -9.45 14.38
N VAL A 8 -4.81 -8.29 13.84
CA VAL A 8 -5.17 -7.88 12.47
C VAL A 8 -3.91 -7.69 11.65
N LEU A 9 -3.83 -8.38 10.51
CA LEU A 9 -2.72 -8.33 9.57
C LEU A 9 -3.11 -7.43 8.39
N ILE A 10 -2.34 -6.37 8.14
CA ILE A 10 -2.56 -5.47 6.98
C ILE A 10 -1.41 -5.65 5.98
N PRO A 11 -1.68 -6.24 4.80
CA PRO A 11 -0.69 -6.54 3.77
C PRO A 11 -0.08 -5.30 3.12
N GLY A 12 1.04 -5.50 2.43
CA GLY A 12 1.72 -4.49 1.62
C GLY A 12 1.30 -4.50 0.15
N PHE A 13 2.00 -3.67 -0.63
CA PHE A 13 1.85 -3.61 -2.09
C PHE A 13 2.01 -4.99 -2.71
N VAL A 14 1.17 -5.36 -3.68
CA VAL A 14 1.19 -6.65 -4.39
C VAL A 14 1.05 -7.93 -3.55
N THR A 15 0.81 -7.82 -2.24
CA THR A 15 0.77 -8.99 -1.33
C THR A 15 -0.63 -9.48 -0.97
N THR A 16 -1.66 -8.93 -1.62
CA THR A 16 -3.05 -9.44 -1.55
C THR A 16 -3.42 -10.05 -2.88
N ARG A 17 -4.01 -11.26 -2.88
CA ARG A 17 -4.62 -11.85 -4.08
C ARG A 17 -5.79 -10.98 -4.56
N LEU A 18 -5.91 -10.82 -5.87
CA LEU A 18 -7.04 -10.15 -6.49
C LEU A 18 -7.79 -11.14 -7.37
N GLU A 19 -9.12 -11.16 -7.26
CA GLU A 19 -10.03 -12.00 -8.03
C GLU A 19 -10.96 -11.16 -8.91
N ARG A 20 -11.40 -11.76 -10.01
CA ARG A 20 -12.23 -11.08 -11.00
C ARG A 20 -13.71 -11.35 -10.79
N TRP A 21 -14.52 -10.30 -10.75
CA TRP A 21 -15.98 -10.34 -10.62
C TRP A 21 -16.72 -9.84 -11.86
N ALA A 22 -16.03 -9.12 -12.75
CA ALA A 22 -16.51 -8.75 -14.08
C ALA A 22 -15.30 -8.49 -14.98
N GLY A 23 -15.47 -8.67 -16.28
CA GLY A 23 -14.41 -8.43 -17.25
C GLY A 23 -14.90 -8.55 -18.69
N ASP A 24 -14.06 -8.12 -19.61
CA ASP A 24 -14.34 -8.15 -21.05
C ASP A 24 -14.43 -9.59 -21.60
N ALA A 25 -14.88 -9.72 -22.85
CA ALA A 25 -15.00 -10.99 -23.56
C ALA A 25 -13.69 -11.82 -23.56
N CYS A 26 -12.51 -11.18 -23.49
CA CYS A 26 -11.23 -11.89 -23.41
C CYS A 26 -11.06 -12.71 -22.13
N GLY A 27 -11.84 -12.41 -21.09
CA GLY A 27 -11.83 -13.10 -19.82
C GLY A 27 -13.14 -13.80 -19.45
N GLU A 28 -14.24 -13.65 -20.19
CA GLU A 28 -15.63 -13.99 -19.81
C GLU A 28 -15.80 -15.19 -18.86
N ASN A 29 -15.10 -16.30 -19.09
CA ASN A 29 -15.18 -17.53 -18.30
C ASN A 29 -14.40 -17.58 -16.96
N MET A 30 -13.72 -16.52 -16.53
CA MET A 30 -12.92 -16.51 -15.28
C MET A 30 -13.56 -15.70 -14.13
N PHE A 31 -14.90 -15.73 -14.01
CA PHE A 31 -15.58 -15.15 -12.85
C PHE A 31 -15.18 -15.89 -11.56
N GLY A 32 -14.80 -15.14 -10.52
CA GLY A 32 -14.29 -15.66 -9.25
C GLY A 32 -12.86 -16.21 -9.31
N GLU A 33 -12.22 -16.22 -10.48
CA GLU A 33 -10.82 -16.65 -10.56
C GLU A 33 -9.87 -15.52 -10.17
N SER A 34 -8.76 -15.90 -9.56
CA SER A 34 -7.68 -14.97 -9.24
C SER A 34 -7.00 -14.45 -10.51
N ILE A 35 -6.88 -13.13 -10.61
CA ILE A 35 -6.15 -12.41 -11.65
C ILE A 35 -4.81 -11.89 -11.14
N TRP A 36 -4.59 -11.93 -9.83
CA TRP A 36 -3.30 -11.71 -9.20
C TRP A 36 -3.09 -12.70 -8.06
N GLY A 37 -1.90 -13.31 -8.03
CA GLY A 37 -1.43 -14.04 -6.87
C GLY A 37 -1.88 -15.50 -6.78
N ASP A 38 -2.06 -16.16 -7.93
CA ASP A 38 -2.21 -17.62 -8.02
C ASP A 38 -1.79 -18.14 -9.42
N LEU A 39 -1.96 -19.44 -9.68
CA LEU A 39 -1.63 -20.05 -10.97
C LEU A 39 -2.62 -19.69 -12.10
N SER A 40 -3.84 -19.24 -11.78
CA SER A 40 -4.85 -18.82 -12.77
C SER A 40 -4.40 -17.55 -13.49
N MET A 41 -3.81 -16.61 -12.75
CA MET A 41 -3.09 -15.46 -13.30
C MET A 41 -2.02 -15.87 -14.34
N VAL A 42 -1.16 -16.85 -13.99
CA VAL A 42 -0.08 -17.31 -14.88
C VAL A 42 -0.64 -17.86 -16.19
N LYS A 43 -1.70 -18.68 -16.10
CA LYS A 43 -2.39 -19.24 -17.27
C LYS A 43 -2.96 -18.14 -18.16
N LEU A 44 -3.57 -17.10 -17.57
CA LEU A 44 -4.10 -15.97 -18.32
C LEU A 44 -2.99 -15.18 -19.01
N MET A 45 -1.89 -14.88 -18.32
CA MET A 45 -0.76 -14.16 -18.92
C MET A 45 -0.14 -14.90 -20.11
N ILE A 46 -0.03 -16.24 -20.04
CA ILE A 46 0.47 -17.07 -21.13
C ILE A 46 -0.52 -17.08 -22.31
N LYS A 47 -1.82 -17.21 -22.05
CA LYS A 47 -2.85 -17.30 -23.10
C LYS A 47 -3.13 -15.96 -23.76
N ASN A 48 -3.18 -14.89 -22.96
CA ASN A 48 -3.57 -13.56 -23.39
C ASN A 48 -3.03 -12.49 -22.42
N THR A 49 -1.76 -12.11 -22.62
CA THR A 49 -1.10 -11.08 -21.81
C THR A 49 -1.85 -9.75 -21.86
N SER A 50 -2.30 -9.31 -23.04
CA SER A 50 -3.02 -8.04 -23.18
C SER A 50 -4.32 -8.02 -22.37
N CYS A 51 -5.04 -9.15 -22.30
CA CYS A 51 -6.23 -9.26 -21.46
C CYS A 51 -5.87 -9.06 -19.98
N TRP A 52 -4.80 -9.71 -19.50
CA TRP A 52 -4.34 -9.53 -18.12
C TRP A 52 -3.93 -8.07 -17.83
N VAL A 53 -3.14 -7.46 -18.72
CA VAL A 53 -2.71 -6.05 -18.60
C VAL A 53 -3.92 -5.12 -18.51
N ASN A 54 -4.89 -5.27 -19.41
CA ASN A 54 -6.07 -4.41 -19.43
C ASN A 54 -6.93 -4.52 -18.16
N HIS A 55 -7.09 -5.73 -17.62
CA HIS A 55 -7.86 -5.93 -16.39
C HIS A 55 -7.12 -5.47 -15.13
N MET A 56 -5.79 -5.61 -15.11
CA MET A 56 -4.96 -5.20 -13.98
C MET A 56 -4.73 -3.68 -13.94
N ALA A 57 -4.79 -3.00 -15.08
CA ALA A 57 -4.74 -1.55 -15.14
C ALA A 57 -5.92 -0.92 -14.38
N LEU A 58 -5.69 0.25 -13.80
CA LEU A 58 -6.77 1.13 -13.36
C LEU A 58 -7.10 2.11 -14.49
N ASP A 59 -8.35 2.58 -14.53
CA ASP A 59 -8.71 3.72 -15.35
C ASP A 59 -7.95 4.96 -14.86
N ILE A 60 -7.18 5.57 -15.75
CA ILE A 60 -6.30 6.68 -15.40
C ILE A 60 -7.13 7.94 -15.11
N GLY A 61 -8.34 8.10 -15.64
CA GLY A 61 -9.20 9.24 -15.32
C GLY A 61 -9.69 9.24 -13.87
N THR A 62 -10.11 8.07 -13.38
CA THR A 62 -10.81 7.91 -12.11
C THR A 62 -9.93 7.32 -10.99
N GLY A 63 -8.90 6.56 -11.34
CA GLY A 63 -8.11 5.74 -10.42
C GLY A 63 -8.87 4.54 -9.86
N MET A 64 -9.90 4.07 -10.58
CA MET A 64 -10.77 2.93 -10.23
C MET A 64 -10.62 1.81 -11.27
N ASP A 65 -11.35 0.70 -11.10
CA ASP A 65 -11.43 -0.34 -12.13
C ASP A 65 -11.90 0.26 -13.47
N PRO A 66 -11.36 -0.19 -14.62
CA PRO A 66 -11.86 0.17 -15.95
C PRO A 66 -13.34 -0.21 -16.14
N GLU A 67 -14.02 0.46 -17.06
CA GLU A 67 -15.39 0.11 -17.42
C GLU A 67 -15.49 -1.36 -17.86
N GLY A 68 -16.50 -2.08 -17.36
CA GLY A 68 -16.67 -3.52 -17.63
C GLY A 68 -15.79 -4.46 -16.79
N VAL A 69 -14.76 -3.94 -16.11
CA VAL A 69 -13.87 -4.71 -15.24
C VAL A 69 -14.26 -4.51 -13.78
N LYS A 70 -14.22 -5.58 -12.99
CA LYS A 70 -14.43 -5.52 -11.54
C LYS A 70 -13.49 -6.49 -10.85
N LEU A 71 -12.51 -5.97 -10.11
CA LEU A 71 -11.57 -6.80 -9.33
C LEU A 71 -11.79 -6.60 -7.84
N ARG A 72 -11.71 -7.66 -7.05
CA ARG A 72 -11.83 -7.57 -5.59
C ARG A 72 -10.67 -8.27 -4.90
N PRO A 73 -10.22 -7.76 -3.73
CA PRO A 73 -9.27 -8.50 -2.91
C PRO A 73 -9.94 -9.76 -2.39
N VAL A 74 -9.24 -10.89 -2.46
CA VAL A 74 -9.66 -12.12 -1.80
C VAL A 74 -9.68 -11.88 -0.29
N GLU A 75 -10.80 -12.18 0.37
CA GLU A 75 -11.01 -11.81 1.77
C GLU A 75 -10.21 -12.69 2.76
N GLY A 76 -9.73 -12.07 3.84
CA GLY A 76 -9.22 -12.77 5.00
C GLY A 76 -7.82 -13.36 4.82
N LEU A 77 -7.50 -14.38 5.63
CA LEU A 77 -6.15 -14.95 5.69
C LEU A 77 -5.72 -15.64 4.38
N HIS A 78 -6.66 -16.22 3.65
CA HIS A 78 -6.41 -16.84 2.35
C HIS A 78 -6.03 -15.83 1.26
N GLY A 79 -6.36 -14.55 1.44
CA GLY A 79 -5.96 -13.50 0.51
C GLY A 79 -4.48 -13.11 0.62
N ILE A 80 -3.79 -13.49 1.71
CA ILE A 80 -2.44 -13.00 2.04
C ILE A 80 -1.43 -14.11 2.39
N ASP A 81 -1.87 -15.37 2.54
CA ASP A 81 -1.00 -16.47 2.96
C ASP A 81 0.15 -16.78 1.98
N TYR A 82 -0.16 -17.42 0.86
CA TYR A 82 0.75 -17.83 -0.21
C TYR A 82 0.23 -17.29 -1.53
N LEU A 83 0.92 -16.40 -2.24
CA LEU A 83 0.47 -16.10 -3.62
C LEU A 83 1.04 -17.12 -4.62
N PHE A 84 2.28 -17.57 -4.38
CA PHE A 84 2.94 -18.63 -5.15
C PHE A 84 3.69 -19.55 -4.19
N PRO A 85 4.07 -20.78 -4.59
CA PRO A 85 4.79 -21.70 -3.71
C PRO A 85 6.04 -21.09 -3.04
N SER A 86 6.76 -20.18 -3.73
CA SER A 86 7.92 -19.47 -3.19
C SER A 86 7.62 -18.06 -2.66
N PHE A 87 6.35 -17.62 -2.69
CA PHE A 87 5.94 -16.29 -2.25
C PHE A 87 4.95 -16.35 -1.08
N TRP A 88 5.48 -16.22 0.13
CA TRP A 88 4.83 -16.58 1.39
C TRP A 88 4.90 -15.48 2.46
N VAL A 89 4.74 -14.20 2.09
CA VAL A 89 4.97 -13.04 2.98
C VAL A 89 4.32 -13.20 4.36
N TRP A 90 3.05 -13.61 4.42
CA TRP A 90 2.34 -13.78 5.69
C TRP A 90 2.21 -15.22 6.16
N ALA A 91 2.31 -16.22 5.28
CA ALA A 91 2.02 -17.61 5.64
C ALA A 91 2.80 -18.14 6.85
N LYS A 92 4.09 -17.81 6.96
CA LYS A 92 4.88 -18.27 8.13
C LYS A 92 4.43 -17.60 9.43
N LEU A 93 4.08 -16.31 9.39
CA LEU A 93 3.55 -15.60 10.55
C LEU A 93 2.18 -16.16 10.93
N ILE A 94 1.29 -16.37 9.97
CA ILE A 94 -0.04 -16.97 10.19
C ILE A 94 0.10 -18.35 10.82
N LYS A 95 1.01 -19.19 10.30
CA LYS A 95 1.27 -20.52 10.87
C LYS A 95 1.75 -20.45 12.31
N ASN A 96 2.74 -19.59 12.60
CA ASN A 96 3.26 -19.43 13.97
C ASN A 96 2.19 -18.91 14.93
N LEU A 97 1.33 -17.99 14.50
CA LEU A 97 0.17 -17.54 15.30
C LEU A 97 -0.81 -18.70 15.53
N GLY A 98 -1.06 -19.53 14.51
CA GLY A 98 -1.85 -20.76 14.66
C GLY A 98 -1.30 -21.72 15.70
N GLU A 99 0.02 -21.92 15.75
CA GLU A 99 0.69 -22.73 16.79
C GLU A 99 0.54 -22.13 18.20
N LEU A 100 0.31 -20.81 18.31
CA LEU A 100 0.01 -20.11 19.56
C LEU A 100 -1.48 -20.12 19.94
N GLY A 101 -2.35 -20.72 19.11
CA GLY A 101 -3.79 -20.85 19.35
C GLY A 101 -4.66 -19.79 18.67
N TYR A 102 -4.09 -18.96 17.78
CA TYR A 102 -4.88 -18.04 16.97
C TYR A 102 -5.58 -18.79 15.83
N ASP A 103 -6.79 -18.34 15.49
CA ASP A 103 -7.58 -18.87 14.37
C ASP A 103 -8.41 -17.73 13.74
N PRO A 104 -9.19 -17.96 12.66
CA PRO A 104 -9.96 -16.91 12.00
C PRO A 104 -10.97 -16.14 12.88
N THR A 105 -11.25 -16.59 14.11
CA THR A 105 -12.10 -15.88 15.07
C THR A 105 -11.39 -14.68 15.70
N ASN A 106 -10.10 -14.80 15.99
CA ASN A 106 -9.27 -13.78 16.66
C ASN A 106 -8.04 -13.34 15.85
N LEU A 107 -7.87 -13.87 14.63
CA LEU A 107 -6.85 -13.47 13.66
C LEU A 107 -7.52 -13.10 12.33
N HIS A 108 -7.29 -11.88 11.84
CA HIS A 108 -7.90 -11.37 10.62
C HIS A 108 -6.86 -10.84 9.63
N GLY A 109 -6.96 -11.27 8.37
CA GLY A 109 -6.27 -10.62 7.25
C GLY A 109 -7.11 -9.50 6.66
N ALA A 110 -6.71 -8.25 6.89
CA ALA A 110 -7.38 -7.05 6.39
C ALA A 110 -6.93 -6.76 4.96
N THR A 111 -7.50 -7.50 4.02
CA THR A 111 -7.16 -7.45 2.60
C THR A 111 -7.75 -6.24 1.90
N PHE A 112 -6.97 -5.59 1.03
CA PHE A 112 -7.40 -4.44 0.22
C PHE A 112 -6.80 -4.50 -1.18
N ASP A 113 -7.36 -3.69 -2.09
CA ASP A 113 -6.82 -3.51 -3.43
C ASP A 113 -5.66 -2.53 -3.40
N TRP A 114 -4.47 -3.11 -3.44
CA TRP A 114 -3.20 -2.41 -3.35
C TRP A 114 -2.86 -1.60 -4.60
N ARG A 115 -3.68 -1.57 -5.65
CA ARG A 115 -3.48 -0.71 -6.84
C ARG A 115 -4.00 0.71 -6.62
N MET A 116 -5.04 0.86 -5.82
CA MET A 116 -5.79 2.10 -5.66
C MET A 116 -5.29 2.94 -4.48
N ALA A 117 -5.45 4.26 -4.59
CA ALA A 117 -5.26 5.17 -3.46
C ALA A 117 -6.19 4.78 -2.29
N PRO A 118 -5.76 4.95 -1.03
CA PRO A 118 -6.55 4.65 0.17
C PRO A 118 -7.99 5.18 0.13
N ASN A 119 -8.19 6.42 -0.33
CA ASN A 119 -9.53 7.01 -0.43
C ASN A 119 -10.44 6.28 -1.43
N ASN A 120 -9.88 5.75 -2.52
CA ASN A 120 -10.65 4.99 -3.50
C ASN A 120 -11.03 3.60 -2.96
N ASN A 121 -10.18 2.98 -2.13
CA ASN A 121 -10.54 1.76 -1.40
C ASN A 121 -11.76 1.97 -0.48
N GLU A 122 -11.84 3.11 0.22
CA GLU A 122 -13.03 3.43 1.01
C GLU A 122 -14.27 3.67 0.15
N LYS A 123 -14.13 4.45 -0.93
CA LYS A 123 -15.26 4.76 -1.80
C LYS A 123 -15.83 3.55 -2.53
N ARG A 124 -14.96 2.64 -2.99
CA ARG A 124 -15.36 1.48 -3.78
C ARG A 124 -15.81 0.31 -2.91
N ASP A 125 -15.04 0.02 -1.85
CA ASP A 125 -15.15 -1.23 -1.10
C ASP A 125 -15.50 -1.03 0.37
N HIS A 126 -15.68 0.23 0.82
CA HIS A 126 -15.90 0.58 2.23
C HIS A 126 -14.81 0.00 3.15
N TYR A 127 -13.57 -0.07 2.65
CA TYR A 127 -12.48 -0.79 3.30
C TYR A 127 -12.24 -0.34 4.75
N PHE A 128 -12.16 0.97 5.03
CA PHE A 128 -11.91 1.47 6.38
C PHE A 128 -13.14 1.35 7.27
N THR A 129 -14.33 1.57 6.71
CA THR A 129 -15.59 1.32 7.41
C THR A 129 -15.67 -0.13 7.90
N ASN A 130 -15.38 -1.09 7.01
CA ASN A 130 -15.39 -2.52 7.31
C ASN A 130 -14.28 -2.91 8.29
N LEU A 131 -13.07 -2.38 8.11
CA LEU A 131 -11.95 -2.61 9.02
C LEU A 131 -12.25 -2.14 10.45
N ALA A 132 -12.83 -0.96 10.61
CA ALA A 132 -13.23 -0.45 11.92
C ALA A 132 -14.27 -1.36 12.59
N VAL A 133 -15.34 -1.71 11.87
CA VAL A 133 -16.39 -2.61 12.38
C VAL A 133 -15.82 -3.98 12.75
N LYS A 134 -14.90 -4.51 11.95
CA LYS A 134 -14.24 -5.79 12.22
C LYS A 134 -13.40 -5.74 13.49
N ILE A 135 -12.59 -4.69 13.67
CA ILE A 135 -11.78 -4.48 14.89
C ILE A 135 -12.69 -4.34 16.12
N GLU A 136 -13.71 -3.49 16.05
CA GLU A 136 -14.70 -3.30 17.13
C GLU A 136 -15.32 -4.65 17.54
N THR A 137 -15.71 -5.46 16.54
CA THR A 137 -16.31 -6.78 16.76
C THR A 137 -15.32 -7.76 17.40
N MET A 138 -14.08 -7.80 16.94
CA MET A 138 -13.05 -8.70 17.48
C MET A 138 -12.69 -8.33 18.92
N VAL A 139 -12.52 -7.04 19.22
CA VAL A 139 -12.24 -6.56 20.59
C VAL A 139 -13.38 -6.88 21.52
N LYS A 140 -14.64 -6.68 21.09
CA LYS A 140 -15.82 -7.01 21.89
C LYS A 140 -15.87 -8.51 22.23
N LYS A 141 -15.75 -9.39 21.23
CA LYS A 141 -15.77 -10.84 21.45
C LYS A 141 -14.66 -11.32 22.37
N ASN A 142 -13.42 -10.90 22.12
CA ASN A 142 -12.27 -11.26 22.96
C ASN A 142 -12.38 -10.73 24.39
N SER A 143 -13.15 -9.67 24.64
CA SER A 143 -13.35 -9.14 26.00
C SER A 143 -14.49 -9.85 26.75
N GLU A 144 -15.46 -10.43 26.04
CA GLU A 144 -16.58 -11.19 26.62
C GLU A 144 -16.20 -12.63 27.00
N GLU A 145 -15.21 -13.22 26.31
CA GLU A 145 -14.77 -14.60 26.52
C GLU A 145 -13.81 -14.79 27.71
N GLU A 146 -13.34 -13.70 28.32
CA GLU A 146 -12.47 -13.76 29.51
C GLU A 146 -13.28 -14.13 30.77
N PRO A 147 -12.95 -15.25 31.44
CA PRO A 147 -13.61 -15.63 32.67
C PRO A 147 -13.15 -14.68 33.80
N PHE A 148 -14.12 -14.03 34.45
CA PHE A 148 -13.97 -13.22 35.66
C PHE A 148 -13.54 -11.74 35.47
N ASN A 149 -14.55 -10.86 35.46
CA ASN A 149 -14.49 -9.52 36.09
C ASN A 149 -13.39 -8.54 35.63
N SER A 150 -12.95 -8.61 34.37
CA SER A 150 -12.10 -7.58 33.78
C SER A 150 -12.95 -6.46 33.17
N THR A 151 -12.81 -5.24 33.68
CA THR A 151 -13.33 -4.03 33.02
C THR A 151 -12.45 -3.56 31.86
N HIS A 152 -11.34 -4.25 31.59
CA HIS A 152 -10.40 -3.92 30.53
C HIS A 152 -10.77 -4.61 29.21
N LEU A 153 -10.89 -3.82 28.15
CA LEU A 153 -11.01 -4.33 26.79
C LEU A 153 -9.71 -4.98 26.32
N ASN A 154 -9.81 -6.17 25.75
CA ASN A 154 -8.73 -6.82 25.02
C ASN A 154 -8.59 -6.18 23.63
N LYS A 155 -7.93 -5.01 23.61
CA LYS A 155 -7.69 -4.21 22.40
C LYS A 155 -6.89 -4.99 21.35
N ALA A 156 -7.06 -4.64 20.08
CA ALA A 156 -6.45 -5.34 18.96
C ALA A 156 -4.97 -4.97 18.77
N VAL A 157 -4.16 -5.97 18.43
CA VAL A 157 -2.79 -5.77 17.94
C VAL A 157 -2.82 -5.72 16.42
N ILE A 158 -2.30 -4.63 15.86
CA ILE A 158 -2.25 -4.43 14.41
C ILE A 158 -0.83 -4.72 13.93
N ILE A 159 -0.69 -5.62 12.97
CA ILE A 159 0.59 -5.95 12.34
C ILE A 159 0.52 -5.52 10.87
N THR A 160 1.43 -4.64 10.46
CA THR A 160 1.47 -4.11 9.09
C THR A 160 2.78 -4.48 8.42
N HIS A 161 2.76 -4.61 7.09
CA HIS A 161 3.95 -4.82 6.29
C HIS A 161 4.05 -3.78 5.16
N SER A 162 5.24 -3.20 4.95
CA SER A 162 5.53 -2.35 3.78
C SER A 162 4.48 -1.23 3.59
N MET A 163 3.86 -1.13 2.41
CA MET A 163 2.80 -0.14 2.11
C MET A 163 1.58 -0.26 3.05
N GLY A 164 1.33 -1.43 3.66
CA GLY A 164 0.25 -1.63 4.62
C GLY A 164 0.37 -0.71 5.83
N SER A 165 1.59 -0.30 6.19
CA SER A 165 1.85 0.70 7.23
C SER A 165 1.29 2.08 6.85
N ASN A 166 1.39 2.46 5.57
CA ASN A 166 0.83 3.74 5.06
C ASN A 166 -0.69 3.71 5.05
N VAL A 167 -1.27 2.56 4.67
CA VAL A 167 -2.72 2.34 4.69
C VAL A 167 -3.26 2.35 6.13
N PHE A 168 -2.53 1.76 7.08
CA PHE A 168 -2.92 1.81 8.49
C PHE A 168 -2.79 3.21 9.09
N TYR A 169 -1.72 3.95 8.78
CA TYR A 169 -1.61 5.36 9.19
C TYR A 169 -2.78 6.19 8.64
N TYR A 170 -3.15 5.99 7.37
CA TYR A 170 -4.34 6.60 6.78
C TYR A 170 -5.62 6.20 7.53
N PHE A 171 -5.75 4.93 7.90
CA PHE A 171 -6.88 4.44 8.68
C PHE A 171 -6.99 5.14 10.04
N LEU A 172 -5.88 5.36 10.74
CA LEU A 172 -5.88 6.11 12.01
C LEU A 172 -6.48 7.51 11.81
N LYS A 173 -6.02 8.25 10.79
CA LYS A 173 -6.59 9.56 10.44
C LYS A 173 -8.05 9.50 10.01
N TRP A 174 -8.42 8.47 9.26
CA TRP A 174 -9.80 8.22 8.87
C TRP A 174 -10.70 7.99 10.10
N THR A 175 -10.23 7.25 11.12
CA THR A 175 -10.99 7.00 12.36
C THR A 175 -11.10 8.24 13.24
N GLU A 176 -10.03 9.04 13.36
CA GLU A 176 -10.06 10.33 14.07
C GLU A 176 -11.19 11.22 13.51
N LYS A 177 -11.38 11.23 12.18
CA LYS A 177 -12.42 12.03 11.52
C LYS A 177 -13.82 11.42 11.53
N HIS A 178 -13.96 10.13 11.20
CA HIS A 178 -15.28 9.52 10.90
C HIS A 178 -15.87 8.69 12.03
N LYS A 179 -15.08 8.39 13.07
CA LYS A 179 -15.52 7.61 14.23
C LYS A 179 -15.55 8.52 15.45
N ASN A 180 -14.61 8.33 16.35
CA ASN A 180 -14.43 9.08 17.58
C ASN A 180 -12.93 9.40 17.69
N PRO A 181 -12.51 10.61 18.06
CA PRO A 181 -11.11 10.90 18.34
C PRO A 181 -10.43 9.91 19.29
N ALA A 182 -11.18 9.33 20.24
CA ALA A 182 -10.70 8.30 21.16
C ALA A 182 -10.78 6.87 20.62
N TRP A 183 -11.18 6.66 19.35
CA TRP A 183 -11.39 5.33 18.77
C TRP A 183 -10.10 4.49 18.81
N THR A 184 -8.98 5.06 18.37
CA THR A 184 -7.67 4.40 18.41
C THR A 184 -7.31 3.99 19.82
N ASP A 185 -7.42 4.91 20.78
CA ASP A 185 -7.14 4.65 22.19
C ASP A 185 -8.08 3.60 22.78
N THR A 186 -9.30 3.47 22.27
CA THR A 186 -10.28 2.49 22.75
C THR A 186 -9.99 1.10 22.22
N TYR A 187 -9.64 0.95 20.94
CA TYR A 187 -9.64 -0.34 20.24
C TYR A 187 -8.27 -0.89 19.88
N ILE A 188 -7.21 -0.08 19.87
CA ILE A 188 -5.88 -0.50 19.44
C ILE A 188 -4.95 -0.64 20.65
N GLN A 189 -4.36 -1.82 20.82
CA GLN A 189 -3.38 -2.11 21.86
C GLN A 189 -1.98 -1.68 21.44
N ALA A 190 -1.59 -2.09 20.24
CA ALA A 190 -0.24 -1.92 19.72
C ALA A 190 -0.24 -1.98 18.20
N TRP A 191 0.75 -1.32 17.61
CA TRP A 191 1.05 -1.38 16.18
C TRP A 191 2.46 -1.93 15.98
N VAL A 192 2.55 -3.11 15.37
CA VAL A 192 3.80 -3.74 14.95
C VAL A 192 4.02 -3.44 13.47
N ASN A 193 4.96 -2.54 13.19
CA ASN A 193 5.29 -2.09 11.84
C ASN A 193 6.50 -2.88 11.30
N ILE A 194 6.27 -3.75 10.32
CA ILE A 194 7.32 -4.56 9.67
C ILE A 194 7.73 -3.89 8.35
N GLY A 195 8.87 -3.19 8.35
CA GLY A 195 9.43 -2.59 7.14
C GLY A 195 8.53 -1.55 6.48
N GLY A 196 7.72 -0.82 7.24
CA GLY A 196 6.76 0.15 6.72
C GLY A 196 7.41 1.38 6.09
N ALA A 197 6.93 1.76 4.91
CA ALA A 197 7.45 2.89 4.14
C ALA A 197 6.69 4.20 4.42
N LEU A 198 6.58 4.60 5.71
CA LEU A 198 5.80 5.77 6.15
C LEU A 198 6.23 7.06 5.44
N LEU A 199 7.54 7.24 5.29
CA LEU A 199 8.12 8.38 4.58
C LEU A 199 8.30 8.13 3.09
N GLY A 200 7.85 6.99 2.56
CA GLY A 200 8.09 6.56 1.19
C GLY A 200 9.37 5.74 1.04
N SER A 201 9.74 5.48 -0.22
CA SER A 201 10.95 4.77 -0.62
C SER A 201 11.37 5.21 -2.02
N MET A 202 12.67 5.16 -2.31
CA MET A 202 13.20 5.51 -3.63
C MET A 202 12.64 4.65 -4.78
N LYS A 203 12.17 3.44 -4.47
CA LYS A 203 11.50 2.56 -5.42
C LYS A 203 10.22 3.16 -6.00
N GLY A 204 9.58 4.12 -5.33
CA GLY A 204 8.45 4.86 -5.88
C GLY A 204 8.83 5.59 -7.16
N TYR A 205 10.00 6.23 -7.20
CA TYR A 205 10.49 6.93 -8.38
C TYR A 205 10.86 5.98 -9.51
N SER A 206 11.65 4.93 -9.25
CA SER A 206 12.04 3.96 -10.28
C SER A 206 10.83 3.31 -10.94
N THR A 207 9.83 2.96 -10.12
CA THR A 207 8.57 2.36 -10.59
C THR A 207 7.81 3.30 -11.55
N LEU A 208 7.70 4.60 -11.23
CA LEU A 208 6.97 5.57 -12.06
C LEU A 208 7.77 6.08 -13.27
N LEU A 209 9.10 6.03 -13.21
CA LEU A 209 10.01 6.47 -14.28
C LEU A 209 10.28 5.39 -15.33
N SER A 210 10.66 4.18 -14.91
CA SER A 210 11.09 3.09 -15.80
C SER A 210 10.21 1.84 -15.73
N GLY A 211 9.30 1.77 -14.76
CA GLY A 211 8.52 0.55 -14.51
C GLY A 211 9.39 -0.57 -13.95
N GLU A 212 10.55 -0.25 -13.35
CA GLU A 212 11.45 -1.22 -12.73
C GLU A 212 11.23 -1.33 -11.22
N MET A 213 11.18 -2.58 -10.74
CA MET A 213 11.16 -2.96 -9.32
C MET A 213 12.17 -4.07 -9.02
N LYS A 214 13.32 -4.05 -9.69
CA LYS A 214 14.33 -5.13 -9.72
C LYS A 214 14.78 -5.60 -8.32
N ASP A 215 14.71 -4.74 -7.31
CA ASP A 215 15.16 -5.05 -5.93
C ASP A 215 14.01 -5.38 -4.97
N SER A 216 12.81 -5.67 -5.47
CA SER A 216 11.69 -6.13 -4.65
C SER A 216 11.66 -7.66 -4.65
N ALA A 217 12.15 -8.25 -3.55
CA ALA A 217 12.16 -9.71 -3.34
C ALA A 217 10.78 -10.36 -3.62
N GLU A 218 9.72 -9.60 -3.38
CA GLU A 218 8.35 -10.01 -3.64
C GLU A 218 8.05 -10.22 -5.12
N LEU A 219 8.51 -9.30 -5.97
CA LEU A 219 8.30 -9.35 -7.40
C LEU A 219 9.34 -10.23 -8.10
N GLU A 220 10.50 -10.51 -7.51
CA GLU A 220 11.45 -11.49 -8.07
C GLU A 220 10.82 -12.90 -8.12
N SER A 221 9.99 -13.24 -7.13
CA SER A 221 9.20 -14.47 -7.18
C SER A 221 8.18 -14.46 -8.33
N VAL A 222 7.44 -13.35 -8.51
CA VAL A 222 6.47 -13.16 -9.61
C VAL A 222 7.17 -13.17 -10.97
N ARG A 223 8.38 -12.59 -11.05
CA ARG A 223 9.24 -12.54 -12.23
C ARG A 223 9.76 -13.92 -12.62
N THR A 224 10.15 -14.72 -11.63
CA THR A 224 10.53 -16.13 -11.82
C THR A 224 9.41 -16.91 -12.49
N TYR A 225 8.15 -16.63 -12.12
CA TYR A 225 7.01 -17.33 -12.69
C TYR A 225 6.52 -16.72 -14.03
N VAL A 226 6.57 -15.39 -14.23
CA VAL A 226 5.84 -14.78 -15.37
C VAL A 226 6.35 -13.42 -15.87
N ALA A 227 6.59 -12.43 -15.00
CA ALA A 227 6.47 -11.01 -15.41
C ALA A 227 7.41 -10.56 -16.56
N ASP A 228 8.68 -10.99 -16.55
CA ASP A 228 9.67 -10.54 -17.54
C ASP A 228 9.57 -11.25 -18.90
N LYS A 229 8.78 -12.32 -19.00
CA LYS A 229 8.63 -13.10 -20.24
C LYS A 229 7.45 -12.66 -21.10
N PHE A 230 6.44 -12.04 -20.51
CA PHE A 230 5.15 -11.83 -21.18
C PHE A 230 4.73 -10.35 -21.25
N VAL A 231 5.08 -9.52 -20.27
CA VAL A 231 4.68 -8.10 -20.24
C VAL A 231 5.79 -7.22 -20.81
N THR A 232 5.48 -6.36 -21.78
CA THR A 232 6.47 -5.45 -22.35
C THR A 232 6.90 -4.39 -21.31
N PRO A 233 8.12 -3.83 -21.40
CA PRO A 233 8.53 -2.74 -20.51
C PRO A 233 7.57 -1.55 -20.53
N THR A 234 7.02 -1.22 -21.70
CA THR A 234 6.04 -0.13 -21.86
C THR A 234 4.71 -0.43 -21.19
N ASP A 235 4.17 -1.65 -21.37
CA ASP A 235 2.91 -2.04 -20.70
C ASP A 235 3.09 -2.07 -19.18
N ARG A 236 4.25 -2.55 -18.70
CA ARG A 236 4.59 -2.56 -17.29
C ARG A 236 4.68 -1.15 -16.71
N LEU A 237 5.35 -0.23 -17.40
CA LEU A 237 5.41 1.18 -17.01
C LEU A 237 4.01 1.80 -16.93
N ASN A 238 3.16 1.55 -17.93
CA ASN A 238 1.79 2.06 -17.97
C ASN A 238 0.92 1.46 -16.85
N LEU A 239 1.06 0.16 -16.56
CA LEU A 239 0.40 -0.49 -15.43
C LEU A 239 0.77 0.20 -14.12
N PHE A 240 2.05 0.35 -13.84
CA PHE A 240 2.51 0.99 -12.61
C PHE A 240 2.08 2.44 -12.49
N ARG A 241 2.05 3.20 -13.60
CA ARG A 241 1.52 4.56 -13.63
C ARG A 241 0.00 4.62 -13.42
N SER A 242 -0.73 3.58 -13.83
CA SER A 242 -2.17 3.47 -13.55
C SER A 242 -2.45 3.16 -12.08
N TRP A 243 -1.56 2.42 -11.40
CA TRP A 243 -1.70 2.05 -10.00
C TRP A 243 -1.41 3.23 -9.07
N THR A 244 -2.44 4.04 -8.83
CA THR A 244 -2.38 5.27 -8.02
C THR A 244 -1.74 5.09 -6.64
N SER A 245 -1.81 3.90 -6.03
CA SER A 245 -1.18 3.60 -4.74
C SER A 245 0.35 3.71 -4.75
N VAL A 246 1.00 3.51 -5.90
CA VAL A 246 2.48 3.58 -6.05
C VAL A 246 2.97 4.95 -5.59
N ALA A 247 2.22 6.01 -5.86
CA ALA A 247 2.57 7.35 -5.44
C ALA A 247 2.59 7.52 -3.92
N SER A 248 1.87 6.70 -3.15
CA SER A 248 1.98 6.71 -1.67
C SER A 248 3.36 6.32 -1.17
N LEU A 249 4.16 5.65 -2.02
CA LEU A 249 5.53 5.23 -1.74
C LEU A 249 6.56 6.26 -2.20
N LEU A 250 6.17 7.39 -2.80
CA LEU A 250 7.12 8.45 -3.09
C LEU A 250 7.68 9.04 -1.78
N PRO A 251 8.99 9.37 -1.76
CA PRO A 251 9.64 10.03 -0.62
C PRO A 251 8.92 11.30 -0.18
N LYS A 252 8.81 11.49 1.13
CA LYS A 252 8.15 12.62 1.80
C LYS A 252 9.17 13.39 2.62
N GLY A 253 9.02 14.71 2.65
CA GLY A 253 9.87 15.63 3.41
C GLY A 253 11.06 16.20 2.66
N GLY A 254 11.19 15.89 1.36
CA GLY A 254 12.20 16.47 0.48
C GLY A 254 13.64 16.26 0.99
N ASN A 255 14.51 17.22 0.70
CA ASN A 255 15.93 17.10 1.03
C ASN A 255 16.19 17.15 2.55
N LEU A 256 15.26 17.68 3.33
CA LEU A 256 15.42 17.74 4.79
C LEU A 256 15.38 16.35 5.44
N VAL A 257 14.54 15.46 4.91
CA VAL A 257 14.37 14.11 5.46
C VAL A 257 15.31 13.11 4.78
N TRP A 258 15.63 13.32 3.51
CA TRP A 258 16.35 12.34 2.70
C TRP A 258 17.77 12.78 2.31
N GLY A 259 18.21 13.96 2.74
CA GLY A 259 19.53 14.50 2.42
C GLY A 259 19.53 15.41 1.19
N ASP A 260 20.63 16.15 1.07
CA ASP A 260 20.91 17.07 -0.02
C ASP A 260 22.17 16.64 -0.79
N GLN A 261 22.71 17.49 -1.67
CA GLN A 261 23.90 17.16 -2.49
C GLN A 261 25.19 16.92 -1.67
N THR A 262 25.17 17.25 -0.38
CA THR A 262 26.34 17.19 0.49
C THR A 262 26.33 15.98 1.40
N SER A 263 25.17 15.58 1.91
CA SER A 263 25.04 14.46 2.86
C SER A 263 23.61 13.93 2.96
N ALA A 264 23.48 12.68 3.40
CA ALA A 264 22.23 12.08 3.85
C ALA A 264 22.21 11.90 5.38
N PRO A 265 21.02 11.86 6.01
CA PRO A 265 20.91 11.66 7.45
C PRO A 265 21.48 10.34 7.97
N ASP A 266 21.58 9.33 7.11
CA ASP A 266 22.14 8.01 7.43
C ASP A 266 23.67 7.95 7.27
N ASP A 267 24.32 9.02 6.80
CA ASP A 267 25.78 9.06 6.65
C ASP A 267 26.46 9.01 8.03
N LEU A 268 27.34 8.03 8.26
CA LEU A 268 28.11 7.94 9.49
C LEU A 268 29.50 8.58 9.31
N ALA A 269 30.03 9.13 10.41
CA ALA A 269 31.37 9.68 10.42
C ALA A 269 32.41 8.60 10.09
N GLY A 270 33.06 8.73 8.94
CA GLY A 270 34.07 7.77 8.45
C GLY A 270 33.61 6.91 7.28
N ASP A 271 32.36 7.03 6.83
CA ASP A 271 31.90 6.36 5.61
C ASP A 271 32.59 6.93 4.37
N SER A 272 33.06 6.04 3.50
CA SER A 272 33.69 6.40 2.22
C SER A 272 32.67 6.77 1.13
N GLU A 273 31.41 6.40 1.34
CA GLU A 273 30.29 6.64 0.42
C GLU A 273 29.14 7.27 1.21
N SER A 274 28.42 8.19 0.57
CA SER A 274 27.27 8.88 1.16
C SER A 274 25.99 8.40 0.49
N TYR A 275 24.91 8.28 1.27
CA TYR A 275 23.57 7.92 0.78
C TYR A 275 22.82 9.11 0.14
N LYS A 276 23.49 10.25 -0.03
CA LYS A 276 22.94 11.48 -0.61
C LYS A 276 22.37 11.35 -2.01
N ASP A 277 22.91 10.41 -2.79
CA ASP A 277 22.58 10.24 -4.20
C ASP A 277 21.42 9.26 -4.36
N LEU A 278 20.21 9.80 -4.31
CA LEU A 278 18.97 9.03 -4.22
C LEU A 278 18.55 8.42 -5.56
N ILE A 279 18.72 9.16 -6.66
CA ILE A 279 18.62 8.62 -8.03
C ILE A 279 19.94 8.88 -8.75
N SER A 280 20.61 7.81 -9.14
CA SER A 280 21.82 7.84 -9.96
C SER A 280 21.47 7.53 -11.41
N LEU A 281 21.52 8.54 -12.29
CA LEU A 281 21.59 8.35 -13.73
C LEU A 281 23.06 8.34 -14.16
N PRO A 282 23.42 7.72 -15.30
CA PRO A 282 24.82 7.59 -15.74
C PRO A 282 25.66 8.88 -15.68
N ASP A 283 25.03 10.05 -15.85
CA ASP A 283 25.69 11.35 -15.86
C ASP A 283 25.16 12.33 -14.78
N LYS A 284 24.26 11.90 -13.87
CA LYS A 284 23.61 12.83 -12.93
C LYS A 284 23.09 12.13 -11.68
N ASN A 285 23.55 12.61 -10.51
CA ASN A 285 22.96 12.29 -9.23
C ASN A 285 21.92 13.35 -8.84
N MET A 286 20.81 12.91 -8.27
CA MET A 286 19.68 13.79 -7.93
C MET A 286 19.33 13.68 -6.45
N THR A 287 19.05 14.82 -5.83
CA THR A 287 18.39 14.91 -4.52
C THR A 287 16.90 14.51 -4.64
N THR A 288 16.20 14.35 -3.51
CA THR A 288 14.77 13.99 -3.52
C THR A 288 13.92 15.00 -4.29
N GLU A 289 14.17 16.29 -4.10
CA GLU A 289 13.41 17.34 -4.77
C GLU A 289 13.70 17.36 -6.28
N ALA A 290 14.97 17.24 -6.67
CA ALA A 290 15.35 17.15 -8.08
C ALA A 290 14.77 15.90 -8.76
N ALA A 291 14.68 14.78 -8.04
CA ALA A 291 14.03 13.56 -8.50
C ALA A 291 12.52 13.75 -8.72
N LEU A 292 11.84 14.48 -7.83
CA LEU A 292 10.42 14.80 -7.97
C LEU A 292 10.16 15.70 -9.18
N GLU A 293 10.96 16.74 -9.35
CA GLU A 293 10.88 17.61 -10.54
C GLU A 293 11.17 16.85 -11.83
N PHE A 294 12.15 15.95 -11.80
CA PHE A 294 12.46 15.09 -12.94
C PHE A 294 11.29 14.17 -13.29
N LEU A 295 10.64 13.54 -12.29
CA LEU A 295 9.44 12.75 -12.48
C LEU A 295 8.32 13.57 -13.14
N TRP A 296 8.08 14.80 -12.68
CA TRP A 296 7.11 15.70 -13.31
C TRP A 296 7.47 16.04 -14.75
N GLY A 297 8.74 16.32 -15.03
CA GLY A 297 9.22 16.57 -16.38
C GLY A 297 9.07 15.37 -17.32
N VAL A 298 9.20 14.14 -16.80
CA VAL A 298 8.97 12.91 -17.57
C VAL A 298 7.48 12.69 -17.82
N LEU A 299 6.64 12.82 -16.78
CA LEU A 299 5.20 12.63 -16.91
C LEU A 299 4.55 13.67 -17.85
N ALA A 300 4.99 14.94 -17.81
CA ALA A 300 4.48 15.97 -18.72
C ALA A 300 4.73 15.69 -20.21
N LYS A 301 5.67 14.79 -20.54
CA LYS A 301 5.98 14.39 -21.93
C LYS A 301 5.32 13.08 -22.33
N ASP A 302 4.72 12.37 -21.37
CA ASP A 302 4.13 11.06 -21.58
C ASP A 302 2.64 11.19 -21.94
N LYS A 303 2.14 10.29 -22.80
CA LYS A 303 0.75 10.33 -23.29
C LYS A 303 -0.30 10.29 -22.17
N ILE A 304 -0.01 9.57 -21.08
CA ILE A 304 -0.93 9.44 -19.93
C ILE A 304 -0.45 10.27 -18.73
N GLY A 305 0.74 10.85 -18.80
CA GLY A 305 1.43 11.38 -17.63
C GLY A 305 0.77 12.60 -17.00
N ASP A 306 0.13 13.47 -17.80
CA ASP A 306 -0.68 14.58 -17.27
C ASP A 306 -1.78 14.09 -16.31
N GLN A 307 -2.48 13.03 -16.69
CA GLN A 307 -3.54 12.48 -15.87
C GLN A 307 -2.98 11.74 -14.65
N VAL A 308 -1.86 11.03 -14.82
CA VAL A 308 -1.13 10.40 -13.70
C VAL A 308 -0.75 11.46 -12.68
N GLN A 309 -0.12 12.57 -13.10
CA GLN A 309 0.26 13.66 -12.22
C GLN A 309 -0.95 14.30 -11.52
N ARG A 310 -2.06 14.52 -12.25
CA ARG A 310 -3.32 15.00 -11.64
C ARG A 310 -3.84 14.08 -10.54
N ASN A 311 -3.83 12.77 -10.77
CA ASN A 311 -4.25 11.79 -9.77
C ASN A 311 -3.33 11.79 -8.55
N ILE A 312 -2.02 11.90 -8.76
CA ILE A 312 -1.05 11.95 -7.67
C ILE A 312 -1.31 13.18 -6.80
N ASN A 313 -1.40 14.37 -7.41
CA ASN A 313 -1.61 15.62 -6.71
C ASN A 313 -2.99 15.72 -6.03
N LYS A 314 -3.98 14.96 -6.53
CA LYS A 314 -5.32 14.87 -5.93
C LYS A 314 -5.33 14.07 -4.63
N TRP A 315 -4.51 13.02 -4.53
CA TRP A 315 -4.61 12.02 -3.46
C TRP A 315 -3.45 12.01 -2.46
N PHE A 316 -2.33 12.65 -2.78
CA PHE A 316 -1.13 12.56 -1.96
C PHE A 316 -0.47 13.92 -1.76
N SER A 317 0.21 14.06 -0.63
CA SER A 317 1.16 15.13 -0.36
C SER A 317 2.53 14.56 -0.01
N PHE A 318 3.59 15.34 -0.31
CA PHE A 318 4.98 14.89 -0.16
C PHE A 318 5.86 15.88 0.60
N GLY A 319 5.36 17.07 0.94
CA GLY A 319 6.16 18.08 1.64
C GLY A 319 6.45 17.73 3.11
N MET A 320 6.95 18.73 3.84
CA MET A 320 6.96 18.78 5.31
C MET A 320 6.25 20.05 5.82
N ALA A 321 5.51 19.96 6.93
CA ALA A 321 5.03 21.15 7.64
C ALA A 321 6.21 21.95 8.23
N THR A 322 6.25 23.26 7.98
CA THR A 322 7.25 24.20 8.52
C THR A 322 6.57 25.33 9.31
N GLU A 323 7.33 26.07 10.14
CA GLU A 323 6.83 27.24 10.89
C GLU A 323 6.17 28.29 9.99
N LYS A 324 6.68 28.49 8.76
CA LYS A 324 6.09 29.41 7.76
C LYS A 324 4.73 28.93 7.24
N THR A 325 4.47 27.63 7.31
CA THR A 325 3.18 26.99 6.96
C THR A 325 2.31 26.72 8.20
N GLY A 326 2.78 27.07 9.41
CA GLY A 326 2.14 26.77 10.68
C GLY A 326 0.82 27.50 10.94
N PHE A 327 0.55 28.58 10.20
CA PHE A 327 -0.67 29.38 10.35
C PHE A 327 -1.97 28.61 10.03
N GLU A 328 -1.90 27.57 9.19
CA GLU A 328 -3.07 26.73 8.86
C GLU A 328 -3.13 25.40 9.63
N PHE A 329 -2.02 24.99 10.28
CA PHE A 329 -2.01 23.87 11.23
C PHE A 329 -2.93 24.16 12.43
N GLU A 330 -2.99 25.43 12.85
CA GLU A 330 -3.91 25.93 13.88
C GLU A 330 -5.39 25.92 13.42
N SER A 331 -5.65 25.95 12.10
CA SER A 331 -7.03 25.98 11.55
C SER A 331 -7.72 24.62 11.52
N GLY A 332 -6.99 23.51 11.75
CA GLY A 332 -7.53 22.15 11.75
C GLY A 332 -7.99 21.60 10.39
N SER A 333 -7.98 22.41 9.32
CA SER A 333 -8.52 22.07 7.99
C SER A 333 -7.72 20.95 7.29
N ILE A 334 -6.40 20.91 7.47
CA ILE A 334 -5.51 19.90 6.88
C ILE A 334 -5.77 18.49 7.41
N PHE A 335 -6.18 18.36 8.67
CA PHE A 335 -6.52 17.07 9.26
C PHE A 335 -7.82 16.51 8.67
N GLN A 336 -8.60 17.36 7.98
CA GLN A 336 -9.86 16.96 7.36
C GLN A 336 -9.70 16.54 5.90
N ASP A 337 -8.58 16.83 5.23
CA ASP A 337 -8.37 16.46 3.82
C ASP A 337 -7.62 15.11 3.70
N PRO A 338 -8.26 14.07 3.11
CA PRO A 338 -7.64 12.78 2.79
C PRO A 338 -6.28 12.82 2.11
N LYS A 339 -5.99 13.87 1.32
CA LYS A 339 -4.71 14.04 0.62
C LYS A 339 -3.51 13.95 1.57
N PHE A 340 -3.68 14.41 2.80
CA PHE A 340 -2.62 14.49 3.81
C PHE A 340 -2.50 13.23 4.68
N TRP A 341 -3.49 12.34 4.65
CA TRP A 341 -3.54 11.20 5.58
C TRP A 341 -2.57 10.07 5.26
N THR A 342 -1.81 10.17 4.17
CA THR A 342 -0.66 9.28 3.90
C THR A 342 0.69 9.91 4.25
N ASN A 343 0.71 11.20 4.60
CA ASN A 343 1.93 11.93 4.91
C ASN A 343 2.04 12.19 6.42
N PRO A 344 2.90 11.46 7.16
CA PRO A 344 3.06 11.66 8.59
C PRO A 344 3.75 12.99 8.94
N LEU A 345 4.32 13.69 7.96
CA LEU A 345 4.98 14.98 8.14
C LEU A 345 4.01 16.19 8.06
N GLY A 346 2.71 15.93 7.86
CA GLY A 346 1.66 16.94 7.99
C GLY A 346 1.66 18.05 6.92
N ALA A 347 2.21 17.78 5.73
CA ALA A 347 2.58 18.85 4.81
C ALA A 347 1.69 19.04 3.59
N TRP A 348 1.63 20.30 3.15
CA TRP A 348 0.97 20.87 1.96
C TRP A 348 1.28 20.17 0.63
#